data_AF-A0A8J1YBH6-F1
#
_entry.id   AF-A0A8J1YBH6-F1
#
_cell.length_a   1.000
_cell.length_b   1.000
_cell.length_c   1.000
_cell.angle_alpha   90.00
_cell.angle_beta   90.00
_cell.angle_gamma   90.00
#
_symmetry.space_group_name_H-M   'P 1'
#
loop_
_entity.id
_entity.type
_entity.pdbx_description
1 polymer ?
#
loop_
_entity_poly.entity_id
_entity_poly.type
_entity_poly.pdbx_seq_one_letter_code
_entity_poly.pdbx_strand_id
1 'polypeptide(L)'
;MQWNHIMVMALIVIAVMTIETEAVYSFKRYTYKKKAKYTKKFKAAQSRCEASGQCNGLEGLQSTICLRRCMSEDCYQELYGHDELEEGEIDVQHFLEKKIKMDDQPG
;
A
#
# COMPACT_ATOMS: atom_id res chain seq x y z
N MET A 1 37.43 38.16 -3.05
CA MET A 1 36.61 37.15 -3.74
C MET A 1 36.57 35.79 -3.04
N GLN A 2 37.64 35.33 -2.35
CA GLN A 2 37.66 34.01 -1.69
C GLN A 2 36.58 33.79 -0.60
N TRP A 3 36.21 34.83 0.16
CA TRP A 3 35.18 34.73 1.21
C TRP A 3 33.80 34.33 0.68
N ASN A 4 33.43 34.76 -0.53
CA ASN A 4 32.16 34.39 -1.12
C ASN A 4 32.11 32.90 -1.45
N HIS A 5 33.24 32.33 -1.90
CA HIS A 5 33.33 30.89 -2.12
C HIS A 5 33.25 30.11 -0.80
N ILE A 6 33.90 30.59 0.26
CA ILE A 6 33.84 29.94 1.58
C ILE A 6 32.40 29.95 2.11
N MET A 7 31.68 31.07 1.97
CA MET A 7 30.27 31.18 2.40
C MET A 7 29.34 30.28 1.55
N VAL A 8 29.55 30.22 0.24
CA VAL A 8 28.78 29.34 -0.65
C VAL A 8 29.03 27.87 -0.32
N MET A 9 30.28 27.48 -0.09
CA MET A 9 30.61 26.09 0.28
C MET A 9 30.03 25.73 1.64
N ALA A 10 30.06 26.64 2.63
CA ALA A 10 29.43 26.42 3.93
C ALA A 10 27.91 26.26 3.81
N LEU A 11 27.24 27.07 2.98
CA LEU A 11 25.80 26.96 2.73
C LEU A 11 25.42 25.65 2.03
N ILE A 12 26.23 25.19 1.07
CA ILE A 12 26.02 23.90 0.40
C ILE A 12 26.17 22.75 1.40
N VAL A 13 27.19 22.78 2.27
CA VAL A 13 27.38 21.74 3.29
C VAL A 13 26.21 21.71 4.27
N ILE A 14 25.74 22.86 4.74
CA ILE A 14 24.56 22.94 5.63
C ILE A 14 23.31 22.38 4.94
N ALA A 15 23.08 22.74 3.66
CA ALA A 15 21.94 22.25 2.90
C ALA A 15 21.97 20.73 2.72
N VAL A 16 23.14 20.13 2.48
CA VAL A 16 23.30 18.66 2.36
C VAL A 16 23.05 17.96 3.70
N MET A 17 23.49 18.56 4.81
CA MET A 17 23.29 17.99 6.16
C MET A 17 21.83 18.05 6.63
N THR A 18 21.00 18.91 6.04
CA THR A 18 19.55 19.00 6.33
C THR A 18 18.69 18.04 5.49
N ILE A 19 19.30 17.25 4.59
CA ILE A 19 18.56 16.24 3.82
C ILE A 19 18.38 15.00 4.71
N GLU A 20 17.36 15.03 5.57
CA GLU A 20 16.82 13.81 6.18
C GLU A 20 15.76 13.24 5.24
N THR A 21 16.06 12.17 4.51
CA THR A 21 15.01 11.44 3.80
C THR A 21 15.27 9.94 3.74
N GLU A 22 14.95 9.24 4.82
CA GLU A 22 14.31 7.94 4.69
C GLU A 22 13.01 7.98 5.48
N ALA A 23 11.89 8.14 4.77
CA ALA A 23 10.58 7.87 5.33
C ALA A 23 10.50 6.36 5.56
N VAL A 24 11.01 5.90 6.72
CA VAL A 24 10.88 4.51 7.14
C VAL A 24 9.41 4.28 7.46
N TYR A 25 8.67 3.81 6.46
CA TYR A 25 7.26 3.47 6.60
C TYR A 25 7.11 2.37 7.66
N SER A 26 6.58 2.73 8.82
CA SER A 26 6.38 1.82 9.94
C SER A 26 5.08 1.05 9.74
N PHE A 27 5.16 -0.15 9.18
CA PHE A 27 4.00 -1.04 9.05
C PHE A 27 3.48 -1.48 10.42
N LYS A 28 2.19 -1.24 10.70
CA LYS A 28 1.49 -1.86 11.83
C LYS A 28 1.49 -3.39 11.65
N ARG A 29 2.27 -4.10 12.45
CA ARG A 29 2.29 -5.56 12.48
C ARG A 29 1.07 -6.06 13.26
N TYR A 30 0.06 -6.56 12.55
CA TYR A 30 -1.05 -7.26 13.17
C TYR A 30 -0.65 -8.71 13.46
N THR A 31 -0.91 -9.20 14.68
CA THR A 31 -0.73 -10.62 14.99
C THR A 31 -1.74 -11.42 14.15
N TYR A 32 -1.24 -12.19 13.18
CA TYR A 32 -2.09 -13.01 12.30
C TYR A 32 -2.74 -14.13 13.11
N LYS A 33 -3.99 -13.92 13.54
CA LYS A 33 -4.87 -15.01 13.96
C LYS A 33 -5.68 -15.44 12.75
N LYS A 34 -5.30 -16.54 12.10
CA LYS A 34 -6.00 -17.19 10.97
C LYS A 34 -7.42 -17.58 11.40
N LYS A 35 -8.35 -16.62 11.48
CA LYS A 35 -9.76 -16.88 11.73
C LYS A 35 -10.42 -17.09 10.37
N ALA A 36 -10.44 -18.35 9.89
CA ALA A 36 -10.99 -18.76 8.60
C ALA A 36 -12.37 -18.16 8.25
N LYS A 37 -13.18 -17.83 9.28
CA LYS A 37 -14.47 -17.15 9.15
C LYS A 37 -14.38 -15.76 8.50
N TYR A 38 -13.32 -14.98 8.78
CA TYR A 38 -13.15 -13.63 8.22
C TYR A 38 -12.71 -13.68 6.76
N THR A 39 -11.80 -14.61 6.42
CA THR A 39 -11.41 -14.86 5.03
C THR A 39 -12.60 -15.26 4.16
N LYS A 40 -13.50 -16.12 4.67
CA LYS A 40 -14.72 -16.50 3.92
C LYS A 40 -15.64 -15.31 3.67
N LYS A 41 -15.83 -14.44 4.67
CA LYS A 41 -16.64 -13.21 4.52
C LYS A 41 -16.02 -12.24 3.52
N PHE A 42 -14.70 -12.05 3.59
CA PHE A 42 -13.96 -11.19 2.68
C PHE A 42 -14.09 -11.69 1.22
N LYS A 43 -13.80 -12.97 0.96
CA LYS A 43 -13.96 -13.57 -0.37
C LYS A 43 -15.40 -13.45 -0.90
N ALA A 44 -16.40 -13.65 -0.03
CA ALA A 44 -17.79 -13.50 -0.41
C ALA A 44 -18.15 -12.04 -0.76
N ALA A 45 -17.62 -11.05 -0.01
CA ALA A 45 -17.82 -9.64 -0.33
C ALA A 45 -17.16 -9.26 -1.65
N GLN A 46 -15.91 -9.69 -1.87
CA GLN A 46 -15.18 -9.49 -3.11
C GLN A 46 -15.95 -10.06 -4.31
N SER A 47 -16.39 -11.32 -4.23
CA SER A 47 -17.13 -11.98 -5.32
C SER A 47 -18.46 -11.29 -5.63
N ARG A 48 -19.16 -10.74 -4.63
CA ARG A 48 -20.37 -9.93 -4.89
C ARG A 48 -20.05 -8.64 -5.65
N CYS A 49 -18.95 -7.97 -5.31
CA CYS A 49 -18.51 -6.76 -6.00
C CYS A 49 -18.09 -7.04 -7.43
N GLU A 50 -17.34 -8.12 -7.68
CA GLU A 50 -17.00 -8.59 -9.03
C GLU A 50 -18.27 -8.91 -9.84
N ALA A 51 -19.24 -9.62 -9.24
CA ALA A 51 -20.50 -9.97 -9.88
C ALA A 51 -21.43 -8.77 -10.17
N SER A 52 -21.27 -7.65 -9.43
CA SER A 52 -22.07 -6.44 -9.65
C SER A 52 -21.75 -5.75 -10.98
N GLY A 53 -20.58 -6.04 -11.56
CA GLY A 53 -20.12 -5.46 -12.81
C GLY A 53 -19.73 -3.98 -12.76
N GLN A 54 -19.76 -3.33 -11.59
CA GLN A 54 -19.38 -1.93 -11.42
C GLN A 54 -17.91 -1.64 -11.81
N CYS A 55 -17.04 -2.63 -11.61
CA CYS A 55 -15.62 -2.54 -11.94
C CYS A 55 -15.26 -3.21 -13.28
N ASN A 56 -16.26 -3.60 -14.09
CA ASN A 56 -16.00 -4.23 -15.39
C ASN A 56 -15.39 -3.22 -16.36
N GLY A 57 -14.34 -3.64 -17.07
CA GLY A 57 -13.60 -2.78 -18.01
C GLY A 57 -12.48 -1.96 -17.38
N LEU A 58 -12.31 -2.02 -16.06
CA LEU A 58 -11.11 -1.52 -15.39
C LEU A 58 -10.08 -2.65 -15.29
N GLU A 59 -8.83 -2.34 -15.63
CA GLU A 59 -7.71 -3.29 -15.54
C GLU A 59 -6.66 -2.82 -14.52
N GLY A 60 -5.82 -3.76 -14.09
CA GLY A 60 -4.69 -3.48 -13.20
C GLY A 60 -5.07 -2.84 -11.86
N LEU A 61 -4.41 -1.73 -11.54
CA LEU A 61 -4.58 -1.01 -10.28
C LEU A 61 -5.98 -0.40 -10.13
N GLN A 62 -6.53 0.16 -11.20
CA GLN A 62 -7.85 0.80 -11.19
C GLN A 62 -8.96 -0.21 -10.87
N SER A 63 -8.85 -1.43 -11.41
CA SER A 63 -9.74 -2.55 -11.06
C SER A 63 -9.67 -2.88 -9.57
N THR A 64 -8.44 -2.90 -9.04
CA THR A 64 -8.16 -3.25 -7.65
C THR A 64 -8.67 -2.19 -6.67
N ILE A 65 -8.51 -0.90 -6.99
CA ILE A 65 -9.05 0.22 -6.22
C ILE A 65 -10.58 0.15 -6.21
N CYS A 66 -11.19 0.00 -7.38
CA CYS A 66 -12.64 -0.10 -7.51
C CYS A 66 -13.22 -1.24 -6.67
N LEU A 67 -12.63 -2.44 -6.73
CA LEU A 67 -13.08 -3.60 -5.97
C LEU A 67 -12.97 -3.38 -4.44
N ARG A 68 -11.92 -2.71 -3.97
CA ARG A 68 -11.77 -2.43 -2.54
C ARG A 68 -12.78 -1.40 -2.04
N ARG A 69 -12.98 -0.31 -2.79
CA ARG A 69 -14.00 0.70 -2.48
C ARG A 69 -15.40 0.08 -2.48
N CYS A 70 -15.69 -0.79 -3.45
CA CYS A 70 -16.95 -1.53 -3.48
C CYS A 70 -17.18 -2.39 -2.23
N MET A 71 -16.15 -3.06 -1.72
CA MET A 71 -16.29 -3.89 -0.52
C MET A 71 -16.60 -3.07 0.74
N SER A 72 -15.94 -1.92 0.91
CA SER A 72 -16.22 -0.94 1.96
C SER A 72 -15.39 0.32 1.71
N GLU A 73 -16.08 1.44 1.51
CA GLU A 73 -15.44 2.74 1.32
C GLU A 73 -14.69 3.20 2.58
N ASP A 74 -15.30 3.05 3.77
CA ASP A 74 -14.68 3.46 5.04
C ASP A 74 -13.35 2.73 5.31
N CYS A 75 -13.33 1.42 5.07
CA CYS A 75 -12.12 0.60 5.24
C CYS A 75 -11.05 0.97 4.21
N TYR A 76 -11.46 1.32 2.99
CA TYR A 76 -10.54 1.79 1.96
C TYR A 76 -9.89 3.12 2.36
N GLN A 77 -10.66 4.09 2.87
CA GLN A 77 -10.13 5.38 3.31
C GLN A 77 -9.23 5.24 4.55
N GLU A 78 -9.56 4.36 5.49
CA GLU A 78 -8.70 4.13 6.66
C GLU A 78 -7.34 3.53 6.25
N LEU A 79 -7.32 2.64 5.27
CA LEU A 79 -6.10 1.95 4.82
C LEU A 79 -5.28 2.75 3.79
N TYR A 80 -5.94 3.41 2.86
CA TYR A 80 -5.33 4.03 1.67
C TYR A 80 -5.66 5.52 1.53
N GLY A 81 -6.48 6.11 2.41
CA GLY A 81 -6.94 7.49 2.26
C GLY A 81 -5.87 8.55 2.48
N HIS A 82 -4.77 8.22 3.17
CA HIS A 82 -3.62 9.11 3.34
C HIS A 82 -2.56 8.92 2.25
N ASP A 83 -2.48 7.72 1.66
CA ASP A 83 -1.42 7.32 0.73
C ASP A 83 -2.02 6.25 -0.21
N GLU A 84 -2.52 6.70 -1.36
CA GLU A 84 -3.12 5.80 -2.36
C GLU A 84 -2.01 5.03 -3.08
N LEU A 85 -2.27 3.76 -3.40
CA LEU A 85 -1.31 2.95 -4.15
C LEU A 85 -1.00 3.56 -5.51
N GLU A 86 0.27 3.70 -5.84
CA GLU A 86 0.73 4.10 -7.17
C GLU A 86 0.98 2.90 -8.09
N GLU A 87 1.00 3.14 -9.41
CA GLU A 87 1.29 2.09 -10.40
C GLU A 87 2.74 1.61 -10.26
N GLY A 88 2.92 0.33 -9.88
CA GLY A 88 4.23 -0.27 -9.64
C GLY A 88 4.51 -0.53 -8.16
N GLU A 89 3.67 -0.03 -7.25
CA GLU A 89 3.76 -0.33 -5.83
C GLU A 89 3.12 -1.68 -5.47
N ILE A 90 3.76 -2.41 -4.56
CA ILE A 90 3.27 -3.71 -4.09
C ILE A 90 2.33 -3.45 -2.89
N ASP A 91 1.06 -3.80 -3.02
CA ASP A 91 0.19 -3.91 -1.85
C ASP A 91 0.71 -5.05 -0.94
N VAL A 92 1.35 -4.65 0.13
CA VAL A 92 2.00 -5.55 1.10
C VAL A 92 0.98 -6.50 1.75
N GLN A 93 -0.26 -6.05 1.93
CA GLN A 93 -1.33 -6.89 2.49
C GLN A 93 -1.74 -7.99 1.50
N HIS A 94 -1.94 -7.63 0.24
CA HIS A 94 -2.25 -8.58 -0.83
C HIS A 94 -1.06 -9.52 -1.11
N PHE A 95 0.16 -9.02 -1.03
CA PHE A 95 1.39 -9.80 -1.18
C PHE A 95 1.54 -10.82 -0.05
N LEU A 96 1.29 -10.42 1.20
CA LEU A 96 1.29 -11.34 2.35
C LEU A 96 0.19 -12.40 2.22
N GLU A 97 -1.00 -12.04 1.74
CA GLU A 97 -2.05 -13.03 1.49
C GLU A 97 -1.66 -14.04 0.40
N LYS A 98 -1.03 -13.60 -0.69
CA LYS A 98 -0.51 -14.48 -1.74
C LYS A 98 0.60 -15.39 -1.21
N LYS A 99 1.53 -14.84 -0.41
CA LYS A 99 2.61 -15.61 0.21
C LYS A 99 2.07 -16.69 1.14
N ILE A 100 1.09 -16.36 1.98
CA ILE A 100 0.43 -17.35 2.86
C ILE A 100 -0.28 -18.45 2.04
N LYS A 101 -0.90 -18.12 0.90
CA LYS A 101 -1.50 -19.15 0.02
C LYS A 101 -0.44 -20.06 -0.61
N MET A 102 0.74 -19.54 -0.91
CA MET A 102 1.86 -20.34 -1.42
C MET A 102 2.41 -21.28 -0.34
N ASP A 103 2.47 -20.84 0.93
CA ASP A 103 2.94 -21.66 2.05
C ASP A 103 1.89 -22.69 2.55
N ASP A 104 0.60 -22.50 2.25
CA ASP A 104 -0.52 -23.37 2.69
C ASP A 104 -0.88 -24.46 1.65
N GLN A 105 -0.11 -24.58 0.56
CA GLN A 105 -0.33 -25.61 -0.46
C GLN A 105 0.38 -26.91 -0.03
N PRO A 106 -0.34 -28.01 0.25
CA PRO A 106 0.30 -29.27 0.58
C PRO A 106 1.03 -29.79 -0.66
N GLY A 107 2.33 -30.06 -0.51
CA GLY A 107 3.08 -30.94 -1.40
C GLY A 107 2.67 -32.40 -1.23
#